data_AF-A0A7D7N948-F1
#
_entry.id   AF-A0A7D7N948-F1
#
_cell.length_a   1.000
_cell.length_b   1.000
_cell.length_c   1.000
_cell.angle_alpha   90.00
_cell.angle_beta   90.00
_cell.angle_gamma   90.00
#
_symmetry.space_group_name_H-M   'P 1'
#
loop_
_entity.id
_entity.type
_entity.pdbx_description
1 polymer ?
#
loop_
_entity_poly.entity_id
_entity_poly.type
_entity_poly.pdbx_seq_one_letter_code
_entity_poly.pdbx_strand_id
1 'polypeptide(L)'
;MYELVKMEELSETGHDYQIFNTEEIKKLEKEWTDWSVGREVIEAAKSGMYIKKSTSKVEENYLKRAIDKGYINPNKAVSKIRTFINEIQAMHCKIKRLRDKAVSEQQKATELRKEYEKLLHKEVRRRDKAEQTKPLIEQKITIEYLRNLENISGCKVLSQNPEVCIQQLSTICEDMSTQILDLKRENAVLKKELEKERELKKIDYQVKKHSARRLERAVREVAKSKIEVQKTIVNRARKAGKAKQSPYAKAGTIAAVNALLAENKQLLAERGGKAKLNRMIMDLIAENQIPAPDTPTQKTVDSWIDKFKNTEMN
;
A
#
# COMPACT_ATOMS: atom_id res chain seq x y z
N MET A 1 9.98 -11.44 32.12
CA MET A 1 10.65 -12.74 31.82
C MET A 1 10.10 -13.91 32.64
N TYR A 2 9.50 -13.66 33.82
CA TYR A 2 8.87 -14.70 34.66
C TYR A 2 7.46 -15.18 34.25
N GLU A 3 6.81 -14.52 33.27
CA GLU A 3 5.47 -14.92 32.81
C GLU A 3 5.48 -15.85 31.57
N LEU A 4 6.62 -15.93 30.86
CA LEU A 4 6.79 -16.83 29.70
C LEU A 4 7.05 -18.28 30.12
N VAL A 5 7.71 -18.49 31.27
CA VAL A 5 8.02 -19.83 31.81
C VAL A 5 6.76 -20.56 32.29
N LYS A 6 5.73 -19.82 32.73
CA LYS A 6 4.43 -20.41 33.10
C LYS A 6 3.54 -20.82 31.92
N MET A 7 3.89 -20.41 30.70
CA MET A 7 3.11 -20.74 29.50
C MET A 7 3.54 -22.07 28.87
N GLU A 8 4.78 -22.52 29.11
CA GLU A 8 5.22 -23.89 28.76
C GLU A 8 4.54 -24.93 29.65
N GLU A 9 4.46 -24.69 30.97
CA GLU A 9 3.83 -25.61 31.95
C GLU A 9 2.32 -25.81 31.72
N LEU A 10 1.62 -24.86 31.09
CA LEU A 10 0.18 -24.99 30.79
C LEU A 10 -0.12 -25.68 29.46
N SER A 11 0.89 -25.91 28.62
CA SER A 11 0.75 -26.71 27.40
C SER A 11 0.90 -28.21 27.66
N GLU A 12 1.42 -28.59 28.83
CA GLU A 12 1.61 -29.99 29.28
C GLU A 12 0.37 -30.59 29.96
N THR A 13 -0.73 -29.83 30.10
CA THR A 13 -1.94 -30.33 30.75
C THR A 13 -2.74 -31.20 29.77
N GLY A 14 -2.56 -32.52 29.88
CA GLY A 14 -3.18 -33.55 29.03
C GLY A 14 -4.71 -33.59 29.09
N HIS A 15 -5.35 -32.76 28.28
CA HIS A 15 -6.72 -32.96 27.84
C HIS A 15 -6.71 -33.09 26.31
N ASP A 16 -7.37 -34.12 25.79
CA ASP A 16 -7.66 -34.29 24.36
C ASP A 16 -8.65 -33.19 23.91
N TYR A 17 -8.17 -31.96 23.79
CA TYR A 17 -8.85 -30.92 23.05
C TYR A 17 -8.31 -30.98 21.64
N GLN A 18 -9.09 -31.54 20.72
CA GLN A 18 -8.92 -31.22 19.30
C GLN A 18 -9.18 -29.71 19.16
N ILE A 19 -8.10 -28.92 19.20
CA ILE A 19 -8.14 -27.46 19.08
C ILE A 19 -8.73 -27.07 17.72
N PHE A 20 -8.49 -27.92 16.72
CA PHE A 20 -8.99 -27.84 15.36
C PHE A 20 -9.87 -29.05 15.06
N ASN A 21 -10.99 -28.82 14.37
CA ASN A 21 -11.74 -29.93 13.80
C ASN A 21 -11.04 -30.47 12.55
N THR A 22 -11.44 -31.65 12.09
CA THR A 22 -10.85 -32.32 10.92
C THR A 22 -11.01 -31.53 9.60
N GLU A 23 -11.97 -30.62 9.50
CA GLU A 23 -12.16 -29.76 8.32
C GLU A 23 -11.20 -28.54 8.34
N GLU A 24 -10.94 -27.97 9.51
CA GLU A 24 -9.98 -26.89 9.74
C GLU A 24 -8.55 -27.37 9.47
N ILE A 25 -8.21 -28.60 9.87
CA ILE A 25 -6.91 -29.23 9.56
C ILE A 25 -6.74 -29.39 8.04
N LYS A 26 -7.76 -29.89 7.33
CA LYS A 26 -7.73 -30.01 5.86
C LYS A 26 -7.58 -28.66 5.16
N LYS A 27 -8.14 -27.60 5.73
CA LYS A 27 -8.01 -26.23 5.19
C LYS A 27 -6.60 -25.68 5.42
N LEU A 28 -6.03 -25.88 6.61
CA LEU A 28 -4.66 -25.51 6.94
C LEU A 28 -3.65 -26.25 6.04
N GLU A 29 -3.86 -27.55 5.81
CA GLU A 29 -3.06 -28.35 4.87
C GLU A 29 -2.98 -27.72 3.49
N LYS A 30 -4.12 -27.28 2.94
CA LYS A 30 -4.16 -26.68 1.61
C LYS A 30 -3.50 -25.30 1.54
N GLU A 31 -3.49 -24.56 2.65
CA GLU A 31 -2.98 -23.19 2.70
C GLU A 31 -1.47 -23.14 3.04
N TRP A 32 -0.94 -24.12 3.77
CA TRP A 32 0.38 -24.05 4.43
C TRP A 32 1.40 -25.12 3.96
N THR A 33 1.09 -25.89 2.90
CA THR A 33 1.95 -26.97 2.36
C THR A 33 3.39 -26.56 2.03
N ASP A 34 3.60 -25.30 1.63
CA ASP A 34 4.91 -24.85 1.14
C ASP A 34 5.84 -24.31 2.24
N TRP A 35 5.41 -24.31 3.51
CA TRP A 35 6.16 -23.69 4.63
C TRP A 35 6.61 -24.76 5.65
N SER A 36 7.87 -24.73 6.10
CA SER A 36 8.37 -25.73 7.08
C SER A 36 7.68 -25.60 8.43
N VAL A 37 7.53 -24.38 8.94
CA VAL A 37 6.77 -24.08 10.17
C VAL A 37 5.29 -24.44 10.01
N GLY A 38 4.75 -24.28 8.81
CA GLY A 38 3.37 -24.64 8.50
C GLY A 38 3.14 -26.15 8.56
N ARG A 39 4.10 -26.94 8.04
CA ARG A 39 4.11 -28.39 8.15
C ARG A 39 4.22 -28.87 9.61
N GLU A 40 5.07 -28.24 10.43
CA GLU A 40 5.17 -28.57 11.87
C GLU A 40 3.86 -28.29 12.63
N VAL A 41 3.17 -27.18 12.34
CA VAL A 41 1.88 -26.86 12.95
C VAL A 41 0.77 -27.80 12.46
N ILE A 42 0.77 -28.16 11.18
CA ILE A 42 -0.17 -29.16 10.62
C ILE A 42 0.10 -30.55 11.21
N GLU A 43 1.37 -30.96 11.34
CA GLU A 43 1.73 -32.22 11.99
C GLU A 43 1.38 -32.23 13.47
N ALA A 44 1.59 -31.13 14.19
CA ALA A 44 1.14 -30.97 15.58
C ALA A 44 -0.40 -31.04 15.69
N ALA A 45 -1.14 -30.45 14.74
CA ALA A 45 -2.60 -30.53 14.72
C ALA A 45 -3.12 -31.93 14.32
N LYS A 46 -2.49 -32.59 13.34
CA LYS A 46 -2.82 -33.95 12.87
C LYS A 46 -2.50 -35.03 13.90
N SER A 47 -1.39 -34.86 14.62
CA SER A 47 -1.00 -35.74 15.72
C SER A 47 -1.79 -35.46 17.00
N GLY A 48 -2.74 -34.51 16.98
CA GLY A 48 -3.53 -34.16 18.17
C GLY A 48 -2.69 -33.55 19.30
N MET A 49 -1.52 -32.98 19.00
CA MET A 49 -0.44 -32.74 19.96
C MET A 49 -0.17 -34.03 20.75
N TYR A 50 0.46 -35.02 20.12
CA TYR A 50 1.16 -36.07 20.87
C TYR A 50 2.39 -35.45 21.55
N ILE A 51 2.15 -34.66 22.59
CA ILE A 51 3.14 -34.31 23.59
C ILE A 51 3.48 -35.63 24.29
N LYS A 52 4.77 -35.97 24.32
CA LYS A 52 5.29 -37.12 25.07
C LYS A 52 4.62 -37.16 26.44
N LYS A 53 3.86 -38.22 26.74
CA LYS A 53 3.31 -38.49 28.09
C LYS A 53 4.47 -38.70 29.06
N SER A 54 4.92 -37.62 29.70
CA SER A 54 5.69 -37.72 30.93
C SER A 54 5.30 -36.63 31.91
N THR A 55 4.01 -36.31 32.00
CA THR A 55 3.50 -35.70 33.24
C THR A 55 3.40 -36.81 34.27
N SER A 56 4.18 -36.67 35.33
CA SER A 56 4.08 -37.55 36.49
C SER A 56 2.66 -37.49 37.06
N LYS A 57 2.21 -38.57 37.69
CA LYS A 57 0.91 -38.66 38.38
C LYS A 57 0.73 -37.56 39.45
N VAL A 58 1.83 -36.95 39.89
CA VAL A 58 1.85 -35.86 40.87
C VAL A 58 1.41 -34.54 40.23
N GLU A 59 1.88 -34.24 39.02
CA GLU A 59 1.55 -33.01 38.28
C GLU A 59 0.10 -33.00 37.82
N GLU A 60 -0.43 -34.12 37.31
CA GLU A 60 -1.86 -34.25 36.97
C GLU A 60 -2.77 -33.95 38.17
N ASN A 61 -2.39 -34.44 39.36
CA ASN A 61 -3.16 -34.21 40.58
C ASN A 61 -3.05 -32.76 41.07
N TYR A 62 -1.94 -32.09 40.80
CA TYR A 62 -1.75 -30.68 41.12
C TYR A 62 -2.59 -29.79 40.21
N LEU A 63 -2.61 -30.10 38.91
CA LEU A 63 -3.41 -29.41 37.90
C LEU A 63 -4.91 -29.58 38.14
N LYS A 64 -5.38 -30.80 38.42
CA LYS A 64 -6.78 -31.02 38.84
C LYS A 64 -7.15 -30.18 40.05
N ARG A 65 -6.32 -30.19 41.10
CA ARG A 65 -6.54 -29.34 42.29
C ARG A 65 -6.51 -27.85 41.96
N ALA A 66 -5.67 -27.39 41.05
CA ALA A 66 -5.61 -26.00 40.65
C ALA A 66 -6.84 -25.56 39.85
N ILE A 67 -7.37 -26.44 38.98
CA ILE A 67 -8.61 -26.23 38.24
C ILE A 67 -9.81 -26.25 39.17
N ASP A 68 -9.92 -27.25 40.06
CA ASP A 68 -11.03 -27.40 41.00
C ASP A 68 -11.10 -26.24 42.01
N LYS A 69 -9.94 -25.70 42.41
CA LYS A 69 -9.84 -24.50 43.26
C LYS A 69 -9.99 -23.19 42.48
N GLY A 70 -10.18 -23.24 41.16
CA GLY A 70 -10.41 -22.08 40.29
C GLY A 70 -9.17 -21.22 39.99
N TYR A 71 -7.96 -21.68 40.35
CA TYR A 71 -6.71 -20.98 40.05
C TYR A 71 -6.39 -20.95 38.56
N ILE A 72 -6.83 -21.97 37.82
CA ILE A 72 -6.70 -22.06 36.37
C ILE A 72 -8.09 -22.25 35.78
N ASN A 73 -8.45 -21.40 34.83
CA ASN A 73 -9.64 -21.59 34.00
C ASN A 73 -9.20 -22.03 32.60
N PRO A 74 -9.30 -23.32 32.26
CA PRO A 74 -8.87 -23.87 30.98
C PRO A 74 -9.55 -23.18 29.80
N ASN A 75 -10.84 -22.85 29.91
CA ASN A 75 -11.59 -22.16 28.86
C ASN A 75 -11.03 -20.75 28.59
N LYS A 76 -10.58 -20.04 29.63
CA LYS A 76 -9.95 -18.72 29.49
C LYS A 76 -8.56 -18.84 28.85
N ALA A 77 -7.80 -19.87 29.19
CA ALA A 77 -6.50 -20.14 28.57
C ALA A 77 -6.66 -20.49 27.08
N VAL A 78 -7.57 -21.41 26.76
CA VAL A 78 -7.92 -21.79 25.37
C VAL A 78 -8.39 -20.59 24.56
N SER A 79 -9.24 -19.72 25.12
CA SER A 79 -9.67 -18.49 24.45
C SER A 79 -8.50 -17.53 24.14
N LYS A 80 -7.54 -17.40 25.04
CA LYS A 80 -6.33 -16.58 24.81
C LYS A 80 -5.46 -17.20 23.71
N ILE A 81 -5.25 -18.51 23.76
CA ILE A 81 -4.49 -19.25 22.73
C ILE A 81 -5.13 -19.05 21.35
N ARG A 82 -6.46 -19.23 21.23
CA ARG A 82 -7.18 -18.96 19.97
C ARG A 82 -7.01 -17.52 19.47
N THR A 83 -7.00 -16.56 20.39
CA THR A 83 -6.79 -15.14 20.04
C THR A 83 -5.40 -14.93 19.45
N PHE A 84 -4.36 -15.48 20.09
CA PHE A 84 -3.00 -15.41 19.56
C PHE A 84 -2.84 -16.13 18.22
N ILE A 85 -3.46 -17.29 18.03
CA ILE A 85 -3.44 -18.00 16.75
C ILE A 85 -4.04 -17.13 15.64
N ASN A 86 -5.19 -16.50 15.90
CA ASN A 86 -5.84 -15.61 14.93
C ASN A 86 -4.97 -14.39 14.61
N GLU A 87 -4.30 -13.81 15.60
CA GLU A 87 -3.36 -12.69 15.41
C GLU A 87 -2.16 -13.11 14.56
N ILE A 88 -1.57 -14.27 14.84
CA ILE A 88 -0.47 -14.85 14.07
C ILE A 88 -0.91 -15.09 12.61
N GLN A 89 -2.09 -15.65 12.38
CA GLN A 89 -2.64 -15.85 11.04
C GLN A 89 -2.83 -14.52 10.30
N ALA A 90 -3.40 -13.50 10.97
CA ALA A 90 -3.58 -12.18 10.38
C ALA A 90 -2.24 -11.52 10.01
N MET A 91 -1.23 -11.64 10.87
CA MET A 91 0.13 -11.18 10.58
C MET A 91 0.75 -11.92 9.39
N HIS A 92 0.59 -13.25 9.31
CA HIS A 92 1.07 -14.02 8.17
C HIS A 92 0.41 -13.61 6.85
N CYS A 93 -0.92 -13.42 6.83
CA CYS A 93 -1.61 -12.91 5.64
C CYS A 93 -1.07 -11.53 5.21
N LYS A 94 -0.77 -10.65 6.18
CA LYS A 94 -0.18 -9.33 5.90
C LYS A 94 1.23 -9.46 5.33
N ILE A 95 2.08 -10.31 5.90
CA ILE A 95 3.44 -10.58 5.41
C ILE A 95 3.40 -11.12 3.98
N LYS A 96 2.50 -12.07 3.68
CA LYS A 96 2.34 -12.63 2.33
C LYS A 96 1.98 -11.54 1.31
N ARG A 97 0.98 -10.72 1.60
CA ARG A 97 0.58 -9.59 0.72
C ARG A 97 1.73 -8.60 0.48
N LEU A 98 2.52 -8.30 1.51
CA LEU A 98 3.67 -7.41 1.37
C LEU A 98 4.77 -8.04 0.51
N ARG A 99 5.03 -9.35 0.68
CA ARG A 99 5.99 -10.09 -0.15
C ARG A 99 5.57 -10.12 -1.62
N ASP A 100 4.31 -10.45 -1.89
CA ASP A 100 3.77 -10.49 -3.27
C ASP A 100 3.87 -9.10 -3.93
N LYS A 101 3.56 -8.04 -3.17
CA LYS A 101 3.71 -6.66 -3.63
C LYS A 101 5.17 -6.30 -3.92
N ALA A 102 6.11 -6.67 -3.04
CA ALA A 102 7.53 -6.41 -3.23
C ALA A 102 8.08 -7.12 -4.49
N VAL A 103 7.67 -8.37 -4.72
CA VAL A 103 8.03 -9.12 -5.94
C VAL A 103 7.49 -8.44 -7.19
N SER A 104 6.22 -8.00 -7.17
CA SER A 104 5.61 -7.28 -8.30
C SER A 104 6.33 -5.95 -8.60
N GLU A 105 6.70 -5.19 -7.57
CA GLU A 105 7.45 -3.94 -7.74
C GLU A 105 8.88 -4.20 -8.25
N GLN A 106 9.54 -5.26 -7.77
CA GLN A 106 10.84 -5.66 -8.28
C GLN A 106 10.78 -6.04 -9.77
N GLN A 107 9.76 -6.79 -10.19
CA GLN A 107 9.55 -7.13 -11.60
C GLN A 107 9.41 -5.86 -12.46
N LYS A 108 8.54 -4.93 -12.07
CA LYS A 108 8.39 -3.63 -12.76
C LYS A 108 9.70 -2.85 -12.85
N ALA A 109 10.49 -2.83 -11.77
CA ALA A 109 11.79 -2.17 -11.77
C ALA A 109 12.77 -2.82 -12.75
N THR A 110 12.76 -4.15 -12.87
CA THR A 110 13.62 -4.86 -13.84
C THR A 110 13.18 -4.64 -15.30
N GLU A 111 11.89 -4.55 -15.57
CA GLU A 111 11.36 -4.19 -16.90
C GLU A 111 11.77 -2.78 -17.31
N LEU A 112 11.62 -1.80 -16.41
CA LEU A 112 12.05 -0.42 -16.65
C LEU A 112 13.55 -0.31 -16.91
N ARG A 113 14.39 -1.08 -16.18
CA ARG A 113 15.84 -1.13 -16.44
C ARG A 113 16.15 -1.64 -17.84
N LYS A 114 15.50 -2.73 -18.27
CA LYS A 114 15.68 -3.27 -19.63
C LYS A 114 15.25 -2.27 -20.70
N GLU A 115 14.17 -1.53 -20.47
CA GLU A 115 13.71 -0.49 -21.40
C GLU A 115 14.71 0.67 -21.48
N TYR A 116 15.23 1.12 -20.34
CA TYR A 116 16.25 2.15 -20.27
C TYR A 116 17.55 1.73 -20.98
N GLU A 117 18.02 0.51 -20.79
CA GLU A 117 19.19 -0.05 -21.49
C GLU A 117 18.99 -0.07 -23.01
N LYS A 118 17.80 -0.45 -23.49
CA LYS A 118 17.46 -0.41 -24.92
C LYS A 118 17.54 1.00 -25.49
N LEU A 119 17.00 1.98 -24.76
CA LEU A 119 17.06 3.40 -25.17
C LEU A 119 18.50 3.91 -25.16
N LEU A 120 19.28 3.57 -24.14
CA LEU A 120 20.69 3.95 -24.05
C LEU A 120 21.49 3.38 -25.22
N HIS A 121 21.34 2.10 -25.55
CA HIS A 121 22.00 1.49 -26.70
C HIS A 121 21.58 2.14 -28.03
N LYS A 122 20.30 2.51 -28.18
CA LYS A 122 19.83 3.22 -29.36
C LYS A 122 20.48 4.60 -29.49
N GLU A 123 20.65 5.28 -28.37
CA GLU A 123 21.26 6.62 -28.33
C GLU A 123 22.77 6.58 -28.58
N VAL A 124 23.48 5.61 -27.99
CA VAL A 124 24.91 5.37 -28.29
C VAL A 124 25.10 5.11 -29.79
N ARG A 125 24.32 4.19 -30.38
CA ARG A 125 24.38 3.93 -31.83
C ARG A 125 24.09 5.17 -32.69
N ARG A 126 23.21 6.06 -32.24
CA ARG A 126 22.94 7.33 -32.94
C ARG A 126 24.14 8.26 -32.86
N ARG A 127 24.78 8.38 -31.69
CA ARG A 127 26.00 9.17 -31.52
C ARG A 127 27.13 8.64 -32.37
N ASP A 128 27.39 7.34 -32.35
CA ASP A 128 28.45 6.72 -33.15
C ASP A 128 28.24 7.00 -34.65
N LYS A 129 27.00 6.91 -35.14
CA LYS A 129 26.66 7.25 -36.53
C LYS A 129 26.84 8.75 -36.82
N ALA A 130 26.48 9.62 -35.89
CA ALA A 130 26.67 11.06 -36.04
C ALA A 130 28.16 11.43 -36.08
N GLU A 131 28.98 10.80 -35.22
CA GLU A 131 30.43 10.98 -35.21
C GLU A 131 31.09 10.44 -36.47
N GLN A 132 30.61 9.32 -37.03
CA GLN A 132 31.12 8.79 -38.31
C GLN A 132 30.73 9.66 -39.51
N THR A 133 29.55 10.28 -39.49
CA THR A 133 29.06 11.10 -40.61
C THR A 133 29.62 12.52 -40.59
N LYS A 134 29.98 13.05 -39.42
CA LYS A 134 30.59 14.38 -39.27
C LYS A 134 31.85 14.59 -40.12
N PRO A 135 32.89 13.73 -40.09
CA PRO A 135 34.08 13.90 -40.92
C PRO A 135 33.78 13.71 -42.41
N LEU A 136 32.81 12.88 -42.79
CA LEU A 136 32.40 12.72 -44.20
C LEU A 136 31.73 13.99 -44.74
N ILE A 137 30.90 14.65 -43.92
CA ILE A 137 30.27 15.93 -44.28
C ILE A 137 31.34 17.02 -44.38
N GLU A 138 32.26 17.10 -43.41
CA GLU A 138 33.37 18.07 -43.43
C GLU A 138 34.32 17.84 -44.62
N GLN A 139 34.63 16.58 -44.95
CA GLN A 139 35.39 16.22 -46.15
C GLN A 139 34.64 16.61 -47.43
N LYS A 140 33.34 16.35 -47.52
CA LYS A 140 32.52 16.72 -48.68
C LYS A 140 32.50 18.23 -48.88
N ILE A 141 32.30 19.01 -47.81
CA ILE A 141 32.38 20.47 -47.82
C ILE A 141 33.76 20.94 -48.29
N THR A 142 34.83 20.31 -47.79
CA THR A 142 36.22 20.65 -48.17
C THR A 142 36.48 20.35 -49.64
N ILE A 143 36.06 19.19 -50.15
CA ILE A 143 36.19 18.80 -51.55
C ILE A 143 35.40 19.75 -52.44
N GLU A 144 34.17 20.09 -52.07
CA GLU A 144 33.32 21.02 -52.82
C GLU A 144 33.91 22.44 -52.84
N TYR A 145 34.45 22.90 -51.71
CA TYR A 145 35.19 24.16 -51.63
C TYR A 145 36.43 24.18 -52.52
N LEU A 146 37.24 23.12 -52.50
CA LEU A 146 38.43 22.99 -53.36
C LEU A 146 38.04 22.94 -54.85
N ARG A 147 36.99 22.19 -55.20
CA ARG A 147 36.46 22.13 -56.56
C ARG A 147 35.97 23.48 -57.05
N ASN A 148 35.31 24.25 -56.18
CA ASN A 148 34.88 25.61 -56.50
C ASN A 148 36.09 26.54 -56.69
N LEU A 149 37.14 26.41 -55.87
CA LEU A 149 38.39 27.15 -56.06
C LEU A 149 39.11 26.79 -57.37
N GLU A 150 39.13 25.51 -57.75
CA GLU A 150 39.65 25.04 -59.05
C GLU A 150 38.83 25.56 -60.23
N ASN A 151 37.49 25.58 -60.12
CA ASN A 151 36.63 26.17 -61.15
C ASN A 151 36.91 27.68 -61.30
N ILE A 152 37.08 28.39 -60.17
CA ILE A 152 37.42 29.82 -60.15
C ILE A 152 38.83 30.08 -60.71
N SER A 153 39.80 29.19 -60.45
CA SER A 153 41.16 29.32 -60.99
C SER A 153 41.25 28.93 -62.47
N GLY A 154 40.46 27.95 -62.92
CA GLY A 154 40.28 27.62 -64.34
C GLY A 154 39.71 28.79 -65.15
N CYS A 155 38.82 29.59 -64.54
CA CYS A 155 38.37 30.86 -65.12
C CYS A 155 39.48 31.92 -65.26
N LYS A 156 40.65 31.76 -64.60
CA LYS A 156 41.82 32.64 -64.79
C LYS A 156 42.75 32.17 -65.90
N VAL A 157 42.65 30.90 -66.31
CA VAL A 157 43.38 30.32 -67.45
C VAL A 157 42.43 30.20 -68.64
N LEU A 158 41.73 31.29 -68.94
CA LEU A 158 40.95 31.36 -70.16
C LEU A 158 41.92 31.41 -71.34
N SER A 159 41.60 30.64 -72.38
CA SER A 159 42.37 30.64 -73.63
C SER A 159 42.56 32.08 -74.13
N GLN A 160 43.76 32.40 -74.62
CA GLN A 160 44.00 33.69 -75.31
C GLN A 160 43.17 33.83 -76.59
N ASN A 161 42.58 32.72 -77.07
CA ASN A 161 41.59 32.75 -78.13
C ASN A 161 40.20 33.13 -77.55
N PRO A 162 39.65 34.31 -77.94
CA PRO A 162 38.41 34.83 -77.38
C PRO A 162 37.20 33.92 -77.64
N GLU A 163 37.17 33.15 -78.73
CA GLU A 163 36.03 32.27 -79.06
C GLU A 163 35.94 31.08 -78.11
N VAL A 164 37.08 30.48 -77.75
CA VAL A 164 37.15 29.37 -76.79
C VAL A 164 36.81 29.86 -75.38
N CYS A 165 37.27 31.07 -75.03
CA CYS A 165 36.93 31.72 -73.77
C CYS A 165 35.42 31.98 -73.62
N ILE A 166 34.77 32.46 -74.69
CA ILE A 166 33.32 32.70 -74.71
C ILE A 166 32.54 31.39 -74.53
N GLN A 167 32.95 30.32 -75.20
CA GLN A 167 32.32 29.00 -75.04
C GLN A 167 32.45 28.46 -73.62
N GLN A 168 33.65 28.55 -73.02
CA GLN A 168 33.90 28.11 -71.64
C GLN A 168 33.04 28.88 -70.63
N LEU A 169 32.96 30.21 -70.77
CA LEU A 169 32.12 31.04 -69.90
C LEU A 169 30.63 30.72 -70.07
N SER A 170 30.18 30.43 -71.29
CA SER A 170 28.79 30.04 -71.55
C SER A 170 28.44 28.73 -70.82
N THR A 171 29.29 27.71 -70.91
CA THR A 171 29.08 26.44 -70.19
C THR A 171 29.03 26.63 -68.68
N ILE A 172 29.94 27.44 -68.12
CA ILE A 172 29.95 27.73 -66.67
C ILE A 172 28.68 28.48 -66.26
N CYS A 173 28.20 29.43 -67.06
CA CYS A 173 26.95 30.13 -66.80
C CYS A 173 25.73 29.19 -66.84
N GLU A 174 25.71 28.22 -67.75
CA GLU A 174 24.67 27.18 -67.84
C GLU A 174 24.69 26.26 -66.61
N ASP A 175 25.88 25.79 -66.20
CA ASP A 175 26.06 24.95 -65.02
C ASP A 175 25.66 25.68 -63.73
N MET A 176 26.05 26.94 -63.57
CA MET A 176 25.61 27.75 -62.44
C MET A 176 24.09 27.97 -62.45
N SER A 177 23.49 28.17 -63.63
CA SER A 177 22.05 28.37 -63.77
C SER A 177 21.26 27.12 -63.37
N THR A 178 21.74 25.93 -63.74
CA THR A 178 21.12 24.66 -63.33
C THR A 178 21.24 24.45 -61.81
N GLN A 179 22.41 24.70 -61.21
CA GLN A 179 22.59 24.63 -59.76
C GLN A 179 21.65 25.58 -59.01
N ILE A 180 21.48 26.82 -59.49
CA ILE A 180 20.55 27.79 -58.90
C ILE A 180 19.11 27.28 -58.97
N LEU A 181 18.71 26.64 -60.07
CA LEU A 181 17.37 26.08 -60.21
C LEU A 181 17.14 24.92 -59.24
N ASP A 182 18.11 24.03 -59.08
CA ASP A 182 17.98 22.90 -58.17
C ASP A 182 17.95 23.33 -56.70
N LEU A 183 18.80 24.29 -56.31
CA LEU A 183 18.76 24.90 -54.97
C LEU A 183 17.42 25.62 -54.69
N LYS A 184 16.81 26.23 -55.72
CA LYS A 184 15.47 26.83 -55.60
C LYS A 184 14.40 25.75 -55.39
N ARG A 185 14.48 24.63 -56.10
CA ARG A 185 13.56 23.49 -55.91
C ARG A 185 13.69 22.88 -54.52
N GLU A 186 14.91 22.64 -54.07
CA GLU A 186 15.19 22.09 -52.73
C GLU A 186 14.67 23.02 -51.63
N ASN A 187 14.94 24.33 -51.72
CA ASN A 187 14.39 25.30 -50.78
C ASN A 187 12.86 25.32 -50.74
N ALA A 188 12.19 25.11 -51.88
CA ALA A 188 10.74 25.04 -51.93
C ALA A 188 10.19 23.78 -51.22
N VAL A 189 10.88 22.64 -51.34
CA VAL A 189 10.54 21.40 -50.62
C VAL A 189 10.73 21.59 -49.12
N LEU A 190 11.89 22.08 -48.69
CA LEU A 190 12.22 22.30 -47.28
C LEU A 190 11.24 23.27 -46.59
N LYS A 191 10.80 24.32 -47.29
CA LYS A 191 9.75 25.23 -46.77
C LYS A 191 8.43 24.51 -46.51
N LYS A 192 8.00 23.63 -47.42
CA LYS A 192 6.77 22.83 -47.26
C LYS A 192 6.89 21.84 -46.11
N GLU A 193 8.04 21.20 -45.94
CA GLU A 193 8.29 20.27 -44.83
C GLU A 193 8.29 20.97 -43.48
N LEU A 194 8.94 22.13 -43.39
CA LEU A 194 8.95 22.96 -42.19
C LEU A 194 7.53 23.39 -41.76
N GLU A 195 6.69 23.73 -42.73
CA GLU A 195 5.30 24.10 -42.46
C GLU A 195 4.47 22.90 -41.96
N LYS A 196 4.64 21.72 -42.56
CA LYS A 196 4.03 20.47 -42.05
C LYS A 196 4.48 20.15 -40.62
N GLU A 197 5.76 20.33 -40.31
CA GLU A 197 6.28 20.07 -38.97
C GLU A 197 5.68 21.03 -37.92
N ARG A 198 5.51 22.31 -38.29
CA ARG A 198 4.84 23.30 -37.43
C ARG A 198 3.39 22.93 -37.15
N GLU A 199 2.65 22.44 -38.15
CA GLU A 199 1.28 21.96 -37.96
C GLU A 199 1.21 20.71 -37.07
N LEU A 200 2.10 19.74 -37.28
CA LEU A 200 2.18 18.56 -36.41
C LEU A 200 2.46 18.92 -34.95
N LYS A 201 3.34 19.89 -34.69
CA LYS A 201 3.61 20.39 -33.32
C LYS A 201 2.38 21.02 -32.68
N LYS A 202 1.56 21.77 -33.44
CA LYS A 202 0.30 22.33 -32.94
C LYS A 202 -0.68 21.22 -32.55
N ILE A 203 -0.81 20.18 -33.38
CA ILE A 203 -1.69 19.03 -33.10
C ILE A 203 -1.22 18.30 -31.84
N ASP A 204 0.07 17.98 -31.73
CA ASP A 204 0.64 17.30 -30.56
C ASP A 204 0.40 18.08 -29.26
N TYR A 205 0.58 19.41 -29.29
CA TYR A 205 0.26 20.28 -28.16
C TYR A 205 -1.21 20.18 -27.74
N GLN A 206 -2.14 20.21 -28.69
CA GLN A 206 -3.57 20.10 -28.41
C GLN A 206 -3.94 18.72 -27.83
N VAL A 207 -3.37 17.64 -28.37
CA VAL A 207 -3.57 16.27 -27.89
C VAL A 207 -3.08 16.14 -26.44
N LYS A 208 -1.88 16.64 -26.14
CA LYS A 208 -1.32 16.65 -24.78
C LYS A 208 -2.19 17.45 -23.82
N LYS A 209 -2.64 18.64 -24.22
CA LYS A 209 -3.54 19.48 -23.43
C LYS A 209 -4.86 18.78 -23.13
N HIS A 210 -5.45 18.10 -24.11
CA HIS A 210 -6.69 17.35 -23.91
C HIS A 210 -6.49 16.14 -22.99
N SER A 211 -5.40 15.39 -23.17
CA SER A 211 -5.03 14.25 -22.32
C SER A 211 -4.84 14.68 -20.86
N ALA A 212 -4.10 15.77 -20.62
CA ALA A 212 -3.90 16.33 -19.28
C ALA A 212 -5.24 16.68 -18.59
N ARG A 213 -6.15 17.34 -19.32
CA ARG A 213 -7.49 17.67 -18.81
C ARG A 213 -8.34 16.44 -18.47
N ARG A 214 -8.19 15.33 -19.22
CA ARG A 214 -8.86 14.07 -18.90
C ARG A 214 -8.29 13.44 -17.64
N LEU A 215 -6.96 13.43 -17.51
CA LEU A 215 -6.28 12.89 -16.34
C LEU A 215 -6.64 13.67 -15.08
N GLU A 216 -6.67 15.00 -15.14
CA GLU A 216 -7.13 15.84 -14.02
C GLU A 216 -8.55 15.50 -13.56
N ARG A 217 -9.47 15.28 -14.51
CA ARG A 217 -10.85 14.89 -14.18
C ARG A 217 -10.90 13.53 -13.49
N ALA A 218 -10.20 12.53 -14.04
CA ALA A 218 -10.12 11.21 -13.44
C ALA A 218 -9.54 11.25 -12.01
N VAL A 219 -8.47 12.04 -11.79
CA VAL A 219 -7.88 12.23 -10.46
C VAL A 219 -8.88 12.85 -9.49
N ARG A 220 -9.64 13.87 -9.90
CA ARG A 220 -10.68 14.48 -9.05
C ARG A 220 -11.80 13.51 -8.72
N GLU A 221 -12.24 12.69 -9.67
CA GLU A 221 -13.28 11.67 -9.43
C GLU A 221 -12.82 10.60 -8.44
N VAL A 222 -11.58 10.10 -8.60
CA VAL A 222 -10.98 9.15 -7.67
C VAL A 222 -10.83 9.77 -6.27
N ALA A 223 -10.44 11.04 -6.17
CA ALA A 223 -10.36 11.74 -4.89
C ALA A 223 -11.74 11.86 -4.22
N LYS A 224 -12.78 12.22 -4.99
CA LYS A 224 -14.17 12.29 -4.49
C LYS A 224 -14.67 10.92 -4.01
N SER A 225 -14.47 9.86 -4.80
CA SER A 225 -14.91 8.52 -4.43
C SER A 225 -14.20 8.01 -3.18
N LYS A 226 -12.90 8.29 -3.01
CA LYS A 226 -12.15 7.95 -1.80
C LYS A 226 -12.70 8.63 -0.55
N ILE A 227 -13.05 9.92 -0.64
CA ILE A 227 -13.67 10.66 0.46
C ILE A 227 -15.02 10.04 0.82
N GLU A 228 -15.83 9.70 -0.18
CA GLU A 228 -17.15 9.10 0.04
C GLU A 228 -17.04 7.73 0.72
N VAL A 229 -16.16 6.86 0.23
CA VAL A 229 -15.87 5.57 0.88
C VAL A 229 -15.44 5.78 2.32
N GLN A 230 -14.53 6.71 2.60
CA GLN A 230 -14.09 6.99 3.96
C GLN A 230 -15.25 7.44 4.87
N LYS A 231 -16.11 8.34 4.37
CA LYS A 231 -17.31 8.78 5.11
C LYS A 231 -18.24 7.61 5.42
N THR A 232 -18.47 6.70 4.47
CA THR A 232 -19.31 5.52 4.71
C THR A 232 -18.72 4.58 5.76
N ILE A 233 -17.41 4.35 5.74
CA ILE A 233 -16.71 3.53 6.75
C ILE A 233 -16.87 4.17 8.14
N VAL A 234 -16.60 5.47 8.27
CA VAL A 234 -16.74 6.20 9.54
C VAL A 234 -18.18 6.14 10.03
N ASN A 235 -19.16 6.34 9.16
CA ASN A 235 -20.58 6.26 9.52
C ASN A 235 -20.99 4.85 9.98
N ARG A 236 -20.51 3.80 9.29
CA ARG A 236 -20.75 2.41 9.70
C ARG A 236 -20.11 2.13 11.06
N ALA A 237 -18.87 2.57 11.29
CA ALA A 237 -18.19 2.43 12.56
C ALA A 237 -18.95 3.15 13.69
N ARG A 238 -19.42 4.38 13.45
CA ARG A 238 -20.24 5.13 14.43
C ARG A 238 -21.57 4.44 14.74
N LYS A 239 -22.27 3.94 13.72
CA LYS A 239 -23.52 3.17 13.90
C LYS A 239 -23.26 1.87 14.67
N ALA A 240 -22.20 1.13 14.35
CA ALA A 240 -21.81 -0.08 15.07
C ALA A 240 -21.43 0.23 16.52
N GLY A 241 -20.71 1.32 16.77
CA GLY A 241 -20.39 1.80 18.12
C GLY A 241 -21.64 2.10 18.93
N LYS A 242 -22.59 2.88 18.37
CA LYS A 242 -23.89 3.13 18.99
C LYS A 242 -24.68 1.84 19.21
N ALA A 243 -24.67 0.89 18.27
CA ALA A 243 -25.38 -0.37 18.40
C ALA A 243 -24.83 -1.23 19.57
N LYS A 244 -23.51 -1.25 19.75
CA LYS A 244 -22.81 -1.98 20.82
C LYS A 244 -22.96 -1.36 22.21
N GLN A 245 -23.43 -0.11 22.32
CA GLN A 245 -23.72 0.49 23.63
C GLN A 245 -24.89 -0.24 24.31
N SER A 246 -24.78 -0.46 25.62
CA SER A 246 -25.87 -1.02 26.43
C SER A 246 -27.08 -0.07 26.42
N PRO A 247 -28.30 -0.56 26.67
CA PRO A 247 -29.49 0.30 26.81
C PRO A 247 -29.28 1.46 27.80
N TYR A 248 -28.65 1.18 28.94
CA TYR A 248 -28.28 2.17 29.96
C TYR A 248 -27.21 3.17 29.48
N ALA A 249 -26.28 2.78 28.60
CA ALA A 249 -25.33 3.73 27.99
C ALA A 249 -26.04 4.66 26.99
N LYS A 250 -26.99 4.13 26.21
CA LYS A 250 -27.76 4.92 25.23
C LYS A 250 -28.68 5.94 25.89
N ALA A 251 -29.27 5.59 27.04
CA ALA A 251 -30.13 6.47 27.83
C ALA A 251 -29.36 7.56 28.60
N GLY A 252 -28.02 7.49 28.64
CA GLY A 252 -27.19 8.40 29.43
C GLY A 252 -27.05 8.00 30.91
N THR A 253 -27.67 6.90 31.35
CA THR A 253 -27.62 6.39 32.72
C THR A 253 -26.19 6.23 33.21
N ILE A 254 -25.32 5.59 32.42
CA ILE A 254 -23.93 5.32 32.81
C ILE A 254 -23.13 6.63 32.96
N ALA A 255 -23.40 7.64 32.12
CA ALA A 255 -22.72 8.94 32.21
C ALA A 255 -23.16 9.70 33.48
N ALA A 256 -24.47 9.73 33.76
CA ALA A 256 -25.02 10.35 34.97
C ALA A 256 -24.54 9.65 36.26
N VAL A 257 -24.52 8.31 36.26
CA VAL A 257 -23.98 7.52 37.39
C VAL A 257 -22.50 7.81 37.61
N ASN A 258 -21.69 7.88 36.55
CA ASN A 258 -20.27 8.22 36.70
C ASN A 258 -20.05 9.65 37.23
N ALA A 259 -20.87 10.62 36.81
CA ALA A 259 -20.82 11.98 37.36
C ALA A 259 -21.13 11.99 38.86
N LEU A 260 -22.19 11.28 39.26
CA LEU A 260 -22.58 11.15 40.67
C LEU A 260 -21.51 10.46 41.52
N LEU A 261 -20.88 9.40 40.98
CA LEU A 261 -19.78 8.70 41.65
C LEU A 261 -18.52 9.56 41.74
N ALA A 262 -18.30 10.46 40.78
CA ALA A 262 -17.19 11.41 40.82
C ALA A 262 -17.37 12.48 41.90
N GLU A 263 -18.60 12.96 42.11
CA GLU A 263 -18.95 13.89 43.19
C GLU A 263 -18.88 13.22 44.57
N ASN A 264 -19.24 11.95 44.64
CA ASN A 264 -19.30 11.18 45.88
C ASN A 264 -18.09 10.24 46.09
N LYS A 265 -16.92 10.59 45.55
CA LYS A 265 -15.68 9.75 45.65
C LYS A 265 -15.30 9.40 47.08
N GLN A 266 -15.54 10.28 48.04
CA GLN A 266 -15.23 10.05 49.46
C GLN A 266 -16.01 8.85 50.03
N LEU A 267 -17.27 8.69 49.63
CA LEU A 267 -18.12 7.56 50.03
C LEU A 267 -17.63 6.22 49.44
N LEU A 268 -16.86 6.21 48.35
CA LEU A 268 -16.28 4.99 47.79
C LEU A 268 -15.15 4.40 48.66
N ALA A 269 -14.51 5.22 49.50
CA ALA A 269 -13.41 4.85 50.39
C ALA A 269 -13.89 4.39 51.79
N GLU A 270 -15.11 4.74 52.19
CA GLU A 270 -15.67 4.36 53.49
C GLU A 270 -16.15 2.90 53.55
N ARG A 271 -16.02 2.28 54.72
CA ARG A 271 -16.51 0.91 54.97
C ARG A 271 -18.03 0.88 54.83
N GLY A 272 -18.53 0.17 53.82
CA GLY A 272 -19.96 0.07 53.51
C GLY A 272 -20.48 1.14 52.55
N GLY A 273 -19.66 2.11 52.13
CA GLY A 273 -20.11 3.19 51.26
C GLY A 273 -20.52 2.75 49.85
N LYS A 274 -20.01 1.60 49.35
CA LYS A 274 -20.52 0.96 48.12
C LYS A 274 -22.02 0.64 48.21
N ALA A 275 -22.49 0.10 49.34
CA ALA A 275 -23.89 -0.23 49.53
C ALA A 275 -24.77 1.03 49.63
N LYS A 276 -24.24 2.09 50.24
CA LYS A 276 -24.90 3.39 50.35
C LYS A 276 -25.06 4.05 48.97
N LEU A 277 -24.01 4.03 48.15
CA LEU A 277 -24.05 4.54 46.77
C LEU A 277 -24.97 3.72 45.88
N ASN A 278 -25.02 2.41 46.06
CA ASN A 278 -25.93 1.56 45.30
C ASN A 278 -27.40 1.93 45.58
N ARG A 279 -27.78 2.08 46.85
CA ARG A 279 -29.12 2.56 47.23
C ARG A 279 -29.42 3.93 46.64
N MET A 280 -28.50 4.89 46.82
CA MET A 280 -28.66 6.25 46.28
C MET A 280 -28.87 6.25 44.76
N ILE A 281 -28.11 5.47 44.00
CA ILE A 281 -28.29 5.36 42.54
C ILE A 281 -29.64 4.75 42.20
N MET A 282 -30.09 3.70 42.91
CA MET A 282 -31.40 3.10 42.66
C MET A 282 -32.55 4.06 43.01
N ASP A 283 -32.44 4.81 44.11
CA ASP A 283 -33.43 5.80 44.54
C ASP A 283 -33.54 6.95 43.52
N LEU A 284 -32.40 7.48 43.07
CA LEU A 284 -32.37 8.55 42.05
C LEU A 284 -32.88 8.09 40.68
N ILE A 285 -32.75 6.80 40.35
CA ILE A 285 -33.37 6.24 39.15
C ILE A 285 -34.89 6.09 39.35
N ALA A 286 -35.34 5.65 40.53
CA ALA A 286 -36.77 5.54 40.85
C ALA A 286 -37.48 6.90 40.87
N GLU A 287 -36.79 7.95 41.32
CA GLU A 287 -37.26 9.34 41.31
C GLU A 287 -37.13 10.02 39.92
N ASN A 288 -36.68 9.29 38.88
CA ASN A 288 -36.42 9.81 37.53
C ASN A 288 -35.37 10.94 37.45
N GLN A 289 -34.54 11.12 38.48
CA GLN A 289 -33.42 12.07 38.45
C GLN A 289 -32.28 11.57 37.57
N ILE A 290 -32.08 10.24 37.51
CA ILE A 290 -31.16 9.60 36.56
C ILE A 290 -31.97 8.89 35.48
N PRO A 291 -31.78 9.22 34.19
CA PRO A 291 -32.52 8.58 33.11
C PRO A 291 -32.12 7.12 32.99
N ALA A 292 -33.08 6.20 33.07
CA ALA A 292 -32.87 4.77 32.87
C ALA A 292 -33.96 4.18 31.97
N PRO A 293 -33.63 3.26 31.06
CA PRO A 293 -34.61 2.61 30.19
C PRO A 293 -35.50 1.60 30.94
N ASP A 294 -35.02 1.06 32.06
CA ASP A 294 -35.72 0.15 32.95
C ASP A 294 -35.09 0.23 34.35
N THR A 295 -35.76 -0.32 35.37
CA THR A 295 -35.26 -0.34 36.76
C THR A 295 -34.09 -1.32 36.86
N PRO A 296 -32.85 -0.85 37.11
CA PRO A 296 -31.70 -1.74 37.17
C PRO A 296 -31.71 -2.58 38.44
N THR A 297 -31.14 -3.78 38.35
CA THR A 297 -30.93 -4.60 39.56
C THR A 297 -29.73 -4.10 40.37
N GLN A 298 -29.71 -4.40 41.66
CA GLN A 298 -28.60 -4.07 42.54
C GLN A 298 -27.24 -4.55 42.02
N LYS A 299 -27.19 -5.75 41.41
CA LYS A 299 -25.99 -6.31 40.77
C LYS A 299 -25.52 -5.47 39.56
N THR A 300 -26.46 -4.91 38.82
CA THR A 300 -26.17 -4.04 37.66
C THR A 300 -25.51 -2.74 38.12
N VAL A 301 -26.05 -2.12 39.17
CA VAL A 301 -25.51 -0.89 39.77
C VAL A 301 -24.13 -1.15 40.40
N ASP A 302 -23.97 -2.27 41.11
CA ASP A 302 -22.66 -2.68 41.66
C ASP A 302 -21.61 -2.82 40.55
N SER A 303 -21.97 -3.39 39.40
CA SER A 303 -21.07 -3.50 38.26
C SER A 303 -20.66 -2.15 37.68
N TRP A 304 -21.52 -1.13 37.71
CA TRP A 304 -21.16 0.23 37.30
C TRP A 304 -20.18 0.87 38.29
N ILE A 305 -20.45 0.72 39.58
CA ILE A 305 -19.56 1.20 40.66
C ILE A 305 -18.17 0.55 40.55
N ASP A 306 -18.12 -0.77 40.35
CA ASP A 306 -16.85 -1.50 40.22
C ASP A 306 -16.09 -1.11 38.96
N LYS A 307 -16.80 -0.90 37.83
CA LYS A 307 -16.19 -0.36 36.61
C LYS A 307 -15.61 1.03 36.85
N PHE A 308 -16.36 1.93 37.48
CA PHE A 308 -15.88 3.27 37.81
C PHE A 308 -14.60 3.22 38.66
N LYS A 309 -14.60 2.43 39.74
CA LYS A 309 -13.41 2.19 40.58
C LYS A 309 -12.21 1.71 39.78
N ASN A 310 -12.40 0.72 38.89
CA ASN A 310 -11.32 0.17 38.06
C ASN A 310 -10.82 1.14 36.97
N THR A 311 -11.61 2.16 36.61
CA THR A 311 -11.24 3.14 35.58
C THR A 311 -10.52 4.36 36.19
N GLU A 312 -10.79 4.68 37.45
CA GLU A 312 -10.18 5.78 38.20
C GLU A 312 -8.92 5.38 39.00
N MET A 313 -8.71 4.07 39.23
CA MET A 313 -7.54 3.53 39.92
C MET A 313 -6.42 3.00 38.99
N ASN A 314 -6.58 3.14 37.66
CA ASN A 314 -5.54 2.91 36.65
C ASN A 314 -5.09 4.25 36.06
#